data_AF-A0A0C9TR11-F1
#
_entry.id   AF-A0A0C9TR11-F1
#
_cell.length_a   1.000
_cell.length_b   1.000
_cell.length_c   1.000
_cell.angle_alpha   90.00
_cell.angle_beta   90.00
_cell.angle_gamma   90.00
#
_symmetry.space_group_name_H-M   'P 1'
#
loop_
_entity.id
_entity.type
_entity.pdbx_description
1 polymer ?
#
loop_
_entity_poly.entity_id
_entity_poly.type
_entity_poly.pdbx_seq_one_letter_code
_entity_poly.pdbx_strand_id
1 'polypeptide(L)'
;MKSSQLHLLENFADHRPHLFRQQLRVNSEIFDDILDQISDHPIFSSGGSQNHQLPIAIQLAIFLNCAGHYGNAISPEYVAQWAGVSTGSVYNCTNRVMVAILDQHNTFIQFPGLDSEDVARARVYTQNRSCPEWRNGILTADRSAFPIFAKPTMHGETFFDRKSNYSLNCQASIY
;
A
#
# COMPACT_ATOMS: atom_id res chain seq x y z
N MET A 1 -7.81 20.47 -24.80
CA MET A 1 -8.27 19.75 -23.59
C MET A 1 -7.67 18.35 -23.62
N LYS A 2 -6.90 17.93 -22.61
CA LYS A 2 -6.55 16.52 -22.46
C LYS A 2 -7.80 15.84 -21.88
N SER A 3 -8.43 14.96 -22.63
CA SER A 3 -9.64 14.27 -22.17
C SER A 3 -9.29 13.37 -20.99
N SER A 4 -9.97 13.55 -19.85
CA SER A 4 -9.75 12.70 -18.68
C SER A 4 -10.17 11.27 -18.97
N GLN A 5 -9.34 10.31 -18.60
CA GLN A 5 -9.64 8.88 -18.71
C GLN A 5 -10.38 8.33 -17.48
N LEU A 6 -10.71 9.17 -16.49
CA LEU A 6 -11.39 8.74 -15.26
C LEU A 6 -12.76 8.10 -15.53
N HIS A 7 -13.51 8.60 -16.52
CA HIS A 7 -14.80 8.02 -16.92
C HIS A 7 -14.69 6.55 -17.38
N LEU A 8 -13.50 6.10 -17.79
CA LEU A 8 -13.29 4.70 -18.15
C LEU A 8 -13.27 3.78 -16.93
N LEU A 9 -13.00 4.30 -15.72
CA LEU A 9 -12.97 3.49 -14.50
C LEU A 9 -14.35 2.91 -14.17
N GLU A 10 -15.42 3.69 -14.34
CA GLU A 10 -16.80 3.20 -14.16
C GLU A 10 -17.08 2.04 -15.12
N ASN A 11 -16.73 2.22 -16.40
CA ASN A 11 -16.87 1.15 -17.39
C ASN A 11 -16.02 -0.08 -17.05
N PHE A 12 -14.80 0.11 -16.55
CA PHE A 12 -13.89 -0.97 -16.18
C PHE A 12 -14.37 -1.74 -14.95
N ALA A 13 -14.95 -1.05 -13.96
CA ALA A 13 -15.51 -1.70 -12.78
C ALA A 13 -16.57 -2.73 -13.18
N ASP A 14 -17.49 -2.34 -14.07
CA ASP A 14 -18.62 -3.17 -14.47
C ASP A 14 -18.27 -4.24 -15.52
N HIS A 15 -17.47 -3.88 -16.53
CA HIS A 15 -17.30 -4.69 -17.74
C HIS A 15 -15.89 -5.25 -17.93
N ARG A 16 -14.86 -4.67 -17.28
CA ARG A 16 -13.45 -5.05 -17.46
C ARG A 16 -12.65 -4.97 -16.16
N PRO A 17 -12.99 -5.79 -15.14
CA PRO A 17 -12.40 -5.68 -13.80
C PRO A 17 -10.89 -5.90 -13.78
N HIS A 18 -10.34 -6.63 -14.76
CA HIS A 18 -8.90 -6.80 -14.92
C HIS A 18 -8.17 -5.48 -15.24
N LEU A 19 -8.76 -4.59 -16.04
CA LEU A 19 -8.20 -3.28 -16.36
C LEU A 19 -8.31 -2.34 -15.16
N PHE A 20 -9.43 -2.40 -14.42
CA PHE A 20 -9.60 -1.65 -13.17
C PHE A 20 -8.48 -1.99 -12.18
N ARG A 21 -8.24 -3.29 -11.95
CA ARG A 21 -7.15 -3.78 -11.09
C ARG A 21 -5.77 -3.43 -11.63
N GLN A 22 -5.57 -3.45 -12.95
CA GLN A 22 -4.29 -3.05 -13.54
C GLN A 22 -3.99 -1.58 -13.26
N GLN A 23 -5.03 -0.73 -13.32
CA GLN A 23 -4.92 0.70 -13.11
C GLN A 23 -4.76 1.06 -11.63
N LEU A 24 -5.65 0.57 -10.76
CA LEU A 24 -5.76 0.98 -9.35
C LEU A 24 -5.21 -0.02 -8.35
N ARG A 25 -4.77 -1.21 -8.80
CA ARG A 25 -4.24 -2.32 -7.97
C ARG A 25 -5.21 -2.91 -6.95
N VAL A 26 -6.47 -2.49 -6.97
CA VAL A 26 -7.57 -3.01 -6.14
C VAL A 26 -8.75 -3.42 -7.00
N ASN A 27 -9.66 -4.21 -6.44
CA ASN A 27 -10.95 -4.51 -7.06
C ASN A 27 -11.90 -3.32 -6.86
N SER A 28 -12.97 -3.23 -7.65
CA SER A 28 -14.01 -2.20 -7.48
C SER A 28 -14.65 -2.26 -6.09
N GLU A 29 -15.00 -3.46 -5.62
CA GLU A 29 -15.57 -3.67 -4.28
C GLU A 29 -14.65 -3.10 -3.17
N ILE A 30 -13.36 -3.41 -3.22
CA ILE A 30 -12.37 -2.90 -2.26
C ILE A 30 -12.19 -1.37 -2.40
N PHE A 31 -12.28 -0.86 -3.63
CA PHE A 31 -12.21 0.58 -3.85
C PHE A 31 -13.38 1.29 -3.17
N ASP A 32 -14.60 0.76 -3.30
CA ASP A 32 -15.80 1.28 -2.67
C ASP A 32 -15.73 1.17 -1.15
N ASP A 33 -15.25 0.02 -0.62
CA ASP A 33 -15.04 -0.16 0.83
C ASP A 33 -14.06 0.88 1.41
N ILE A 34 -12.94 1.16 0.71
CA ILE A 34 -11.98 2.19 1.13
C ILE A 34 -12.63 3.58 1.04
N LEU A 35 -13.36 3.84 -0.04
CA LEU A 35 -14.04 5.12 -0.25
C LEU A 35 -15.02 5.41 0.88
N ASP A 36 -15.86 4.43 1.25
CA ASP A 36 -16.81 4.57 2.34
C ASP A 36 -16.10 4.83 3.67
N GLN A 37 -14.98 4.15 3.94
CA GLN A 37 -14.20 4.35 5.18
C GLN A 37 -13.58 5.74 5.32
N ILE A 38 -13.22 6.40 4.21
CA ILE A 38 -12.57 7.71 4.25
C ILE A 38 -13.50 8.88 3.94
N SER A 39 -14.74 8.61 3.48
CA SER A 39 -15.65 9.65 2.98
C SER A 39 -16.02 10.71 4.02
N ASP A 40 -16.14 10.31 5.29
CA ASP A 40 -16.48 11.21 6.40
C ASP A 40 -15.28 11.98 6.97
N HIS A 41 -14.07 11.76 6.44
CA HIS A 41 -12.87 12.37 7.00
C HIS A 41 -12.85 13.89 6.76
N PRO A 42 -12.59 14.72 7.79
CA PRO A 42 -12.72 16.19 7.72
C PRO A 42 -11.79 16.85 6.70
N ILE A 43 -10.71 16.19 6.29
CA ILE A 43 -9.77 16.70 5.25
C ILE A 43 -10.46 16.94 3.89
N PHE A 44 -11.53 16.20 3.60
CA PHE A 44 -12.28 16.33 2.35
C PHE A 44 -13.34 17.43 2.42
N SER A 45 -13.60 17.97 3.62
CA SER A 45 -14.50 19.11 3.80
C SER A 45 -13.79 20.42 3.40
N SER A 46 -14.40 21.22 2.54
CA SER A 46 -13.82 22.50 2.07
C SER A 46 -13.97 23.66 3.07
N GLY A 47 -14.45 23.41 4.29
CA GLY A 47 -14.53 24.40 5.38
C GLY A 47 -15.29 25.68 5.03
N GLY A 48 -16.26 25.63 4.11
CA GLY A 48 -17.00 26.81 3.65
C GLY A 48 -16.28 27.68 2.61
N SER A 49 -15.08 27.29 2.16
CA SER A 49 -14.40 27.99 1.06
C SER A 49 -15.04 27.66 -0.30
N GLN A 50 -15.08 28.64 -1.21
CA GLN A 50 -15.58 28.49 -2.59
C GLN A 50 -14.71 27.58 -3.47
N ASN A 51 -13.63 27.02 -2.93
CA ASN A 51 -12.74 26.14 -3.67
C ASN A 51 -13.30 24.72 -3.68
N HIS A 52 -13.93 24.35 -4.79
CA HIS A 52 -14.45 23.01 -5.02
C HIS A 52 -13.29 22.00 -5.05
N GLN A 53 -13.20 21.15 -4.02
CA GLN A 53 -12.33 19.97 -4.07
C GLN A 53 -12.86 18.99 -5.13
N LEU A 54 -11.97 18.17 -5.69
CA LEU A 54 -12.39 17.05 -6.52
C LEU A 54 -13.20 16.05 -5.67
N PRO A 55 -14.18 15.34 -6.25
CA PRO A 55 -14.86 14.23 -5.59
C PRO A 55 -13.88 13.25 -4.94
N ILE A 56 -14.21 12.75 -3.75
CA ILE A 56 -13.33 11.88 -2.95
C ILE A 56 -12.92 10.64 -3.74
N ALA A 57 -13.87 10.03 -4.49
CA ALA A 57 -13.60 8.92 -5.40
C ALA A 57 -12.49 9.24 -6.42
N ILE A 58 -12.48 10.45 -7.00
CA ILE A 58 -11.44 10.87 -7.93
C ILE A 58 -10.10 11.05 -7.19
N GLN A 59 -10.10 11.63 -6.00
CA GLN A 59 -8.88 11.78 -5.20
C GLN A 59 -8.29 10.40 -4.85
N LEU A 60 -9.13 9.44 -4.46
CA LEU A 60 -8.76 8.06 -4.15
C LEU A 60 -8.20 7.33 -5.39
N ALA A 61 -8.85 7.46 -6.54
CA ALA A 61 -8.37 6.86 -7.79
C ALA A 61 -6.99 7.42 -8.21
N ILE A 62 -6.77 8.73 -8.05
CA ILE A 62 -5.47 9.37 -8.29
C ILE A 62 -4.42 8.79 -7.33
N PHE A 63 -4.73 8.73 -6.03
CA PHE A 63 -3.83 8.18 -5.01
C PHE A 63 -3.44 6.72 -5.32
N LEU A 64 -4.42 5.86 -5.62
CA LEU A 64 -4.18 4.44 -5.90
C LEU A 64 -3.39 4.22 -7.19
N ASN A 65 -3.64 5.02 -8.24
CA ASN A 65 -2.83 4.98 -9.45
C ASN A 65 -1.38 5.45 -9.17
N CYS A 66 -1.19 6.47 -8.32
CA CYS A 66 0.16 6.86 -7.89
C CYS A 66 0.86 5.76 -7.08
N ALA A 67 0.21 5.22 -6.05
CA ALA A 67 0.79 4.23 -5.15
C ALA A 67 1.03 2.87 -5.83
N GLY A 68 0.12 2.45 -6.69
CA GLY A 68 0.14 1.16 -7.37
C GLY A 68 1.20 1.01 -8.46
N HIS A 69 1.86 2.10 -8.86
CA HIS A 69 2.86 2.11 -9.93
C HIS A 69 4.16 2.83 -9.54
N TYR A 70 4.31 3.20 -8.26
CA TYR A 70 5.53 3.80 -7.74
C TYR A 70 6.71 2.83 -7.89
N GLY A 71 7.79 3.28 -8.55
CA GLY A 71 8.96 2.45 -8.89
C GLY A 71 9.00 1.93 -10.33
N ASN A 72 7.90 2.01 -11.09
CA ASN A 72 7.85 1.69 -12.52
C ASN A 72 7.87 2.96 -13.42
N ALA A 73 8.47 4.05 -12.94
CA ALA A 73 8.62 5.32 -13.66
C ALA A 73 7.31 6.07 -14.02
N ILE A 74 6.19 5.81 -13.34
CA ILE A 74 5.02 6.71 -13.45
C ILE A 74 5.35 8.04 -12.79
N SER A 75 5.42 9.09 -13.60
CA SER A 75 5.62 10.46 -13.10
C SER A 75 4.28 11.10 -12.71
N PRO A 76 4.27 12.05 -11.76
CA PRO A 76 3.08 12.83 -11.41
C PRO A 76 2.43 13.52 -12.62
N GLU A 77 3.23 13.90 -13.62
CA GLU A 77 2.74 14.48 -14.88
C GLU A 77 1.93 13.47 -15.70
N TYR A 78 2.32 12.19 -15.71
CA TYR A 78 1.55 11.15 -16.38
C TYR A 78 0.17 10.97 -15.74
N VAL A 79 0.14 10.88 -14.41
CA VAL A 79 -1.13 10.75 -13.66
C VAL A 79 -2.00 11.99 -13.85
N ALA A 80 -1.40 13.18 -13.85
CA ALA A 80 -2.10 14.43 -14.13
C ALA A 80 -2.75 14.42 -15.53
N GLN A 81 -2.05 13.91 -16.54
CA GLN A 81 -2.60 13.77 -17.90
C GLN A 81 -3.73 12.75 -17.97
N TRP A 82 -3.57 11.60 -17.32
CA TRP A 82 -4.58 10.56 -17.25
C TRP A 82 -5.85 11.05 -16.54
N ALA A 83 -5.70 11.72 -15.40
CA ALA A 83 -6.82 12.25 -14.63
C ALA A 83 -7.41 13.55 -15.21
N GLY A 84 -6.69 14.25 -16.09
CA GLY A 84 -7.11 15.54 -16.65
C GLY A 84 -6.99 16.71 -15.66
N VAL A 85 -6.03 16.66 -14.74
CA VAL A 85 -5.82 17.65 -13.67
C VAL A 85 -4.41 18.26 -13.74
N SER A 86 -4.12 19.25 -12.91
CA SER A 86 -2.74 19.76 -12.77
C SER A 86 -1.89 18.84 -11.90
N THR A 87 -0.56 18.84 -12.09
CA THR A 87 0.36 18.06 -11.23
C THR A 87 0.22 18.44 -9.75
N GLY A 88 0.03 19.72 -9.44
CA GLY A 88 -0.26 20.18 -8.08
C GLY A 88 -1.54 19.55 -7.49
N SER A 89 -2.56 19.33 -8.33
CA SER A 89 -3.78 18.63 -7.91
C SER A 89 -3.51 17.16 -7.59
N VAL A 90 -2.65 16.49 -8.35
CA VAL A 90 -2.23 15.10 -8.05
C VAL A 90 -1.61 15.03 -6.66
N TYR A 91 -0.64 15.88 -6.35
CA TYR A 91 -0.02 15.92 -5.02
C TYR A 91 -1.03 16.20 -3.91
N ASN A 92 -1.92 17.17 -4.10
CA ASN A 92 -2.94 17.50 -3.11
C ASN A 92 -3.91 16.35 -2.87
N CYS A 93 -4.38 15.66 -3.93
CA CYS A 93 -5.24 14.48 -3.80
C CYS A 93 -4.52 13.36 -3.04
N THR A 94 -3.29 13.05 -3.45
CA THR A 94 -2.47 12.00 -2.83
C THR A 94 -2.25 12.28 -1.35
N ASN A 95 -1.90 13.52 -0.98
CA ASN A 95 -1.67 13.89 0.42
C ASN A 95 -2.94 13.79 1.27
N ARG A 96 -4.09 14.24 0.75
CA ARG A 96 -5.37 14.17 1.49
C ARG A 96 -5.80 12.74 1.75
N VAL A 97 -5.74 11.89 0.72
CA VAL A 97 -6.07 10.46 0.84
C VAL A 97 -5.08 9.77 1.79
N MET A 98 -3.79 10.08 1.70
CA MET A 98 -2.79 9.55 2.62
C MET A 98 -3.09 9.93 4.07
N VAL A 99 -3.44 11.19 4.34
CA VAL A 99 -3.84 11.62 5.70
C VAL A 99 -5.06 10.83 6.19
N ALA A 100 -6.11 10.71 5.38
CA ALA A 100 -7.31 9.99 5.77
C ALA A 100 -7.05 8.48 6.03
N ILE A 101 -6.21 7.85 5.21
CA ILE A 101 -5.81 6.44 5.41
C ILE A 101 -4.97 6.29 6.67
N LEU A 102 -4.01 7.20 6.91
CA LEU A 102 -3.16 7.15 8.09
C LEU A 102 -3.93 7.40 9.40
N ASP A 103 -5.02 8.16 9.37
CA ASP A 103 -5.88 8.35 10.54
C ASP A 103 -6.56 7.04 10.97
N GLN A 104 -6.79 6.12 10.02
CA GLN A 104 -7.29 4.77 10.29
C GLN A 104 -6.22 3.81 10.82
N HIS A 105 -4.96 4.25 10.97
CA HIS A 105 -3.83 3.38 11.36
C HIS A 105 -4.14 2.55 12.60
N ASN A 106 -4.65 3.17 13.66
CA ASN A 106 -4.89 2.46 14.92
C ASN A 106 -6.07 1.47 14.84
N THR A 107 -6.95 1.59 13.83
CA THR A 107 -8.03 0.63 13.60
C THR A 107 -7.52 -0.64 12.95
N PHE A 108 -6.56 -0.53 12.01
CA PHE A 108 -6.10 -1.65 11.19
C PHE A 108 -4.72 -2.20 11.56
N ILE A 109 -3.86 -1.38 12.15
CA ILE A 109 -2.52 -1.75 12.60
C ILE A 109 -2.54 -1.85 14.12
N GLN A 110 -2.95 -3.02 14.60
CA GLN A 110 -2.96 -3.36 16.02
C GLN A 110 -2.16 -4.64 16.25
N PHE A 111 -1.55 -4.73 17.45
CA PHE A 111 -1.04 -5.99 17.92
C PHE A 111 -2.23 -6.88 18.31
N PRO A 112 -2.30 -8.12 17.80
CA PRO A 112 -3.38 -9.01 18.17
C PRO A 112 -3.26 -9.34 19.67
N GLY A 113 -4.40 -9.41 20.36
CA GLY A 113 -4.42 -9.84 21.75
C GLY A 113 -3.86 -11.27 21.87
N LEU A 114 -3.08 -11.55 22.92
CA LEU A 114 -2.40 -12.84 23.10
C LEU A 114 -3.35 -14.06 23.18
N ASP A 115 -4.62 -13.81 23.51
CA ASP A 115 -5.68 -14.82 23.59
C ASP A 115 -6.58 -14.84 22.34
N SER A 116 -6.26 -14.05 21.31
CA SER A 116 -7.03 -14.03 20.06
C SER A 116 -6.84 -15.30 19.23
N GLU A 117 -7.85 -15.63 18.42
CA GLU A 117 -7.74 -16.74 17.47
C GLU A 117 -6.60 -16.53 16.46
N ASP A 118 -6.30 -15.28 16.08
CA ASP A 118 -5.20 -14.95 15.18
C ASP A 118 -3.84 -15.33 15.78
N VAL A 119 -3.64 -15.07 17.07
CA VAL A 119 -2.43 -15.51 17.79
C VAL A 119 -2.36 -17.02 17.87
N ALA A 120 -3.47 -17.71 18.13
CA ALA A 120 -3.50 -19.17 18.13
C ALA A 120 -3.13 -19.74 16.75
N ARG A 121 -3.70 -19.19 15.67
CA ARG A 121 -3.35 -19.56 14.28
C ARG A 121 -1.88 -19.29 13.97
N ALA A 122 -1.35 -18.13 14.36
CA ALA A 122 0.04 -17.77 14.13
C ALA A 122 1.01 -18.72 14.87
N ARG A 123 0.73 -19.07 16.12
CA ARG A 123 1.55 -20.03 16.89
C ARG A 123 1.56 -21.42 16.25
N VAL A 124 0.41 -21.91 15.80
CA VAL A 124 0.31 -23.20 15.09
C VAL A 124 1.12 -23.16 13.79
N TYR A 125 1.04 -22.05 13.03
CA TYR A 125 1.84 -21.88 11.83
C TYR A 125 3.35 -21.91 12.14
N THR A 126 3.79 -21.14 13.14
CA THR A 126 5.21 -21.08 13.53
C THR A 126 5.72 -22.42 14.05
N GLN A 127 4.92 -23.16 14.83
CA GLN A 127 5.25 -24.52 15.28
C GLN A 127 5.47 -25.50 14.14
N ASN A 128 4.63 -25.43 13.11
CA ASN A 128 4.69 -26.35 11.97
C ASN A 128 5.79 -26.00 10.95
N ARG A 129 6.28 -24.75 10.95
CA ARG A 129 7.16 -24.21 9.89
C ARG A 129 8.51 -23.71 10.38
N SER A 130 8.73 -23.59 11.69
CA SER A 130 9.94 -23.02 12.29
C SER A 130 10.62 -23.99 13.27
N CYS A 131 11.71 -23.57 13.91
CA CYS A 131 12.42 -24.37 14.89
C CYS A 131 11.75 -24.32 16.29
N PRO A 132 12.03 -25.29 17.18
CA PRO A 132 11.40 -25.37 18.50
C PRO A 132 11.55 -24.10 19.34
N GLU A 133 12.66 -23.37 19.19
CA GLU A 133 12.94 -22.14 19.91
C GLU A 133 11.98 -21.00 19.52
N TRP A 134 11.27 -21.11 18.39
CA TRP A 134 10.42 -20.05 17.82
C TRP A 134 8.93 -20.37 17.91
N ARG A 135 8.58 -21.53 18.48
CA ARG A 135 7.22 -22.10 18.52
C ARG A 135 6.09 -21.23 19.10
N ASN A 136 6.39 -20.11 19.75
CA ASN A 136 5.37 -19.18 20.27
C ASN A 136 5.36 -17.83 19.54
N GLY A 137 6.17 -17.67 18.50
CA GLY A 137 6.22 -16.41 17.74
C GLY A 137 4.95 -16.16 16.94
N ILE A 138 4.44 -14.93 17.03
CA ILE A 138 3.15 -14.51 16.48
C ILE A 138 3.27 -13.47 15.37
N LEU A 139 4.44 -12.81 15.28
CA LEU A 139 4.73 -11.81 14.27
C LEU A 139 6.02 -12.17 13.56
N THR A 140 6.08 -11.98 12.24
CA THR A 140 7.31 -12.15 11.48
C THR A 140 7.74 -10.84 10.86
N ALA A 141 8.98 -10.41 11.14
CA ALA A 141 9.61 -9.36 10.36
C ALA A 141 10.28 -10.00 9.13
N ASP A 142 9.81 -9.69 7.92
CA ASP A 142 10.46 -10.09 6.68
C ASP A 142 11.43 -8.98 6.22
N ARG A 143 12.57 -9.39 5.64
CA ARG A 143 13.59 -8.54 5.00
C ARG A 143 14.41 -7.60 5.90
N SER A 144 14.74 -8.00 7.11
CA SER A 144 15.87 -7.36 7.80
C SER A 144 17.19 -7.94 7.28
N ALA A 145 17.78 -7.25 6.32
CA ALA A 145 19.07 -7.59 5.75
C ALA A 145 20.18 -7.14 6.70
N PHE A 146 20.89 -8.08 7.34
CA PHE A 146 22.07 -7.79 8.14
C PHE A 146 23.28 -7.65 7.22
N PRO A 147 23.89 -6.45 7.12
CA PRO A 147 25.07 -6.27 6.29
C PRO A 147 26.24 -7.08 6.88
N ILE A 148 26.96 -7.77 6.01
CA ILE A 148 28.21 -8.46 6.35
C ILE A 148 29.37 -7.70 5.74
N PHE A 149 30.45 -7.57 6.50
CA PHE A 149 31.60 -6.72 6.16
C PHE A 149 32.30 -7.14 4.86
N ALA A 150 32.32 -8.44 4.56
CA ALA A 150 33.01 -8.99 3.41
C ALA A 150 32.18 -10.06 2.70
N LYS A 151 32.49 -10.25 1.41
CA LYS A 151 31.94 -11.32 0.58
C LYS A 151 32.24 -12.69 1.20
N PRO A 152 31.23 -13.53 1.47
CA PRO A 152 31.46 -14.90 1.91
C PRO A 152 32.26 -15.71 0.89
N THR A 153 33.19 -16.53 1.38
CA THR A 153 34.02 -17.40 0.54
C THR A 153 33.18 -18.42 -0.22
N MET A 154 32.13 -18.94 0.41
CA MET A 154 31.17 -19.88 -0.17
C MET A 154 29.94 -19.11 -0.64
N HIS A 155 29.57 -19.27 -1.90
CA HIS A 155 28.36 -18.66 -2.49
C HIS A 155 28.26 -17.14 -2.33
N GLY A 156 29.38 -16.41 -2.31
CA GLY A 156 29.40 -14.97 -2.01
C GLY A 156 28.44 -14.11 -2.84
N GLU A 157 28.20 -14.46 -4.11
CA GLU A 157 27.22 -13.76 -4.97
C GLU A 157 25.77 -13.86 -4.46
N THR A 158 25.42 -14.96 -3.78
CA THR A 158 24.08 -15.17 -3.23
C THR A 158 23.74 -14.18 -2.11
N PHE A 159 24.76 -13.58 -1.50
CA PHE A 159 24.62 -12.61 -0.43
C PHE A 159 24.65 -11.17 -0.95
N PHE A 160 24.86 -10.93 -2.25
CA PHE A 160 24.87 -9.58 -2.80
C PHE A 160 23.45 -9.09 -3.08
N ASP A 161 23.03 -8.06 -2.34
CA ASP A 161 21.65 -7.55 -2.37
C ASP A 161 21.42 -6.44 -3.42
N ARG A 162 20.15 -6.08 -3.63
CA ARG A 162 19.74 -5.00 -4.54
C ARG A 162 20.34 -3.63 -4.16
N LYS A 163 20.79 -3.45 -2.92
CA LYS A 163 21.42 -2.20 -2.43
C LYS A 163 22.94 -2.22 -2.60
N SER A 164 23.47 -3.19 -3.36
CA SER A 164 24.90 -3.39 -3.60
C SER A 164 25.70 -3.67 -2.32
N ASN A 165 25.07 -4.28 -1.31
CA ASN A 165 25.75 -4.74 -0.10
C ASN A 165 25.78 -6.27 -0.05
N TYR A 166 26.77 -6.83 0.64
CA TYR A 166 26.66 -8.20 1.08
C TYR A 166 25.80 -8.24 2.34
N SER A 167 24.71 -8.99 2.34
CA SER A 167 23.80 -9.07 3.48
C SER A 167 23.13 -10.43 3.64
N LEU A 168 22.74 -10.73 4.88
CA LEU A 168 21.97 -11.91 5.25
C LEU A 168 20.53 -11.51 5.52
N ASN A 169 19.59 -12.15 4.84
CA ASN A 169 18.19 -12.02 5.21
C ASN A 169 17.98 -12.72 6.55
N CYS A 170 17.57 -11.94 7.55
CA CYS A 170 17.01 -12.47 8.77
C CYS A 170 15.51 -12.28 8.77
N GLN A 171 14.82 -13.37 9.03
CA GLN A 171 13.42 -13.35 9.40
C GLN A 171 13.37 -13.59 10.89
N ALA A 172 12.87 -12.62 11.67
CA ALA A 172 12.72 -12.73 13.12
C ALA A 172 11.25 -12.93 13.47
N SER A 173 10.97 -13.87 14.39
CA SER A 173 9.63 -14.07 14.95
C SER A 173 9.57 -13.54 16.37
N ILE A 174 8.61 -12.67 16.67
CA ILE A 174 8.48 -11.97 17.96
C ILE A 174 7.24 -12.49 18.70
N TYR A 175 7.37 -12.57 20.03
CA TYR A 175 6.37 -13.04 21.00
C TYR A 175 5.36 -11.98 21.39
#